data_AF-A0A8J4USY4-F1
#
_entry.id   AF-A0A8J4USY4-F1
#
_cell.length_a   1.000
_cell.length_b   1.000
_cell.length_c   1.000
_cell.angle_alpha   90.00
_cell.angle_beta   90.00
_cell.angle_gamma   90.00
#
_symmetry.space_group_name_H-M   'P 1'
#
loop_
_entity.id
_entity.type
_entity.pdbx_description
1 polymer ?
#
loop_
_entity_poly.entity_id
_entity_poly.type
_entity_poly.pdbx_seq_one_letter_code
_entity_poly.pdbx_strand_id
1 'polypeptide(L)'
;MVKANATGKFCVYTMCASRPCHRGTCVAQSPSKFTCECPEGYRGRHCEVTLAIYHDDVGLSFRSLFAICICFMALLVLLLGIFLYTRWRSYKGLKEGVYHVSAHHDGWEDIRENVLNYDEEGGGEEDQ
;
A
#
# COMPACT_ATOMS: atom_id res chain seq x y z
N MET A 1 23.54 14.20 57.61
CA MET A 1 23.86 13.45 58.84
C MET A 1 25.08 12.58 58.53
N VAL A 2 26.18 12.71 59.27
CA VAL A 2 27.43 11.98 59.00
C VAL A 2 27.70 11.04 60.18
N LYS A 3 28.05 9.78 59.89
CA LYS A 3 28.46 8.80 60.90
C LYS A 3 29.93 8.44 60.68
N ALA A 4 30.74 8.51 61.73
CA ALA A 4 32.12 8.08 61.70
C ALA A 4 32.23 6.64 62.20
N ASN A 5 33.04 5.82 61.54
CA ASN A 5 33.44 4.49 62.01
C ASN A 5 34.72 4.61 62.87
N ALA A 6 34.98 3.64 63.75
CA ALA A 6 36.17 3.52 64.59
C ALA A 6 37.50 3.52 63.81
N THR A 7 37.45 3.22 62.51
CA THR A 7 38.59 3.28 61.57
C THR A 7 38.82 4.66 60.94
N GLY A 8 38.06 5.68 61.34
CA GLY A 8 38.17 7.06 60.82
C GLY A 8 37.47 7.29 59.47
N LYS A 9 36.68 6.33 58.98
CA LYS A 9 35.86 6.50 57.76
C LYS A 9 34.54 7.20 58.08
N PHE A 10 34.12 8.11 57.21
CA PHE A 10 32.86 8.84 57.34
C PHE A 10 31.83 8.38 56.31
N CYS A 11 30.66 7.95 56.77
CA CYS A 11 29.51 7.68 55.94
C CYS A 11 28.59 8.89 55.97
N VAL A 12 28.25 9.44 54.81
CA VAL A 12 27.35 10.58 54.68
C VAL A 12 25.99 10.08 54.22
N TYR A 13 24.97 10.24 55.05
CA TYR A 13 23.59 9.96 54.63
C TYR A 13 23.11 11.09 53.74
N THR A 14 22.71 10.72 52.52
CA THR A 14 22.09 11.61 51.54
C THR A 14 20.58 11.38 51.51
N MET A 15 19.84 12.35 50.95
CA MET A 15 18.38 12.22 50.76
C MET A 15 17.99 10.99 49.91
N CYS A 16 18.89 10.48 49.06
CA CYS A 16 18.63 9.26 48.29
C CYS A 16 18.45 8.00 49.15
N ALA A 17 18.93 7.98 50.40
CA ALA A 17 18.72 6.85 51.31
C ALA A 17 17.24 6.58 51.61
N SER A 18 16.39 7.61 51.51
CA SER A 18 14.92 7.49 51.66
C SER A 18 14.20 6.96 50.41
N ARG A 19 14.94 6.70 49.32
CA ARG A 19 14.41 6.30 48.00
C ARG A 19 13.28 7.22 47.51
N PRO A 20 13.54 8.53 47.35
CA PRO A 20 12.51 9.51 47.00
C PRO A 20 12.03 9.40 45.55
N CYS A 21 12.78 8.77 44.65
CA CYS A 21 12.40 8.57 43.25
C CYS A 21 11.54 7.30 43.11
N HIS A 22 10.39 7.39 42.44
CA HIS A 22 9.49 6.25 42.26
C HIS A 22 9.99 5.25 41.22
N ARG A 23 10.31 5.75 40.02
CA ARG A 23 10.62 4.92 38.84
C ARG A 23 11.95 5.29 38.19
N GLY A 24 12.84 5.97 38.91
CA GLY A 24 14.11 6.49 38.39
C GLY A 24 15.28 6.33 39.35
N THR A 25 16.46 6.71 38.87
CA THR A 25 17.70 6.64 39.65
C THR A 25 17.86 7.91 40.48
N CYS A 26 18.09 7.78 41.78
CA CYS A 26 18.35 8.92 42.64
C CYS A 26 19.85 9.28 42.62
N VAL A 27 20.16 10.51 42.20
CA VAL A 27 21.51 11.05 42.18
C VAL A 27 21.64 12.12 43.26
N ALA A 28 22.47 11.83 44.26
CA ALA A 28 22.74 12.78 45.35
C ALA A 28 23.78 13.82 44.89
N GLN A 29 23.39 15.10 44.90
CA GLN A 29 24.30 16.22 44.65
C GLN A 29 24.94 16.73 45.95
N SER A 30 24.20 16.63 47.05
CA SER A 30 24.68 16.98 48.39
C SER A 30 23.91 16.17 49.44
N PRO A 31 24.27 16.25 50.73
CA PRO A 31 23.55 15.56 51.79
C PRO A 31 22.06 15.93 51.85
N SER A 32 21.70 17.15 51.45
CA SER A 32 20.34 17.69 51.44
C SER A 32 19.72 17.84 50.05
N LYS A 33 20.49 17.67 48.97
CA LYS A 33 20.03 17.87 47.59
C LYS A 33 20.21 16.62 46.76
N PHE A 34 19.18 16.26 46.03
CA PHE A 34 19.18 15.14 45.10
C PHE A 34 18.44 15.51 43.82
N THR A 35 18.59 14.68 42.81
CA THR A 35 17.82 14.76 41.57
C THR A 35 17.47 13.34 41.14
N CYS A 36 16.26 13.16 40.61
CA CYS A 36 15.84 11.90 40.03
C CYS A 36 16.10 11.91 38.53
N GLU A 37 16.86 10.93 38.06
CA GLU A 37 16.99 10.63 36.64
C GLU A 37 15.85 9.70 36.25
N CYS A 38 14.87 10.24 35.52
CA CYS A 38 13.70 9.50 35.10
C CYS A 38 13.98 8.75 33.79
N PRO A 39 13.55 7.47 33.68
CA PRO A 39 13.62 6.74 32.43
C PRO A 39 12.61 7.31 31.42
N GLU A 40 12.75 6.88 30.17
CA GLU A 40 11.80 7.23 29.13
C GLU A 40 10.37 6.90 29.55
N GLY A 41 9.48 7.86 29.32
CA GLY A 41 8.06 7.74 29.67
C GLY A 41 7.74 8.23 31.07
N TYR A 42 8.70 8.78 31.80
CA TYR A 42 8.47 9.34 33.12
C TYR A 42 9.12 10.71 33.29
N ARG A 43 8.46 11.58 34.06
CA ARG A 43 8.90 12.95 34.38
C ARG A 43 8.40 13.33 35.78
N GLY A 44 8.74 14.53 36.23
CA GLY A 44 8.43 15.03 37.56
C GLY A 44 9.67 15.08 38.45
N ARG A 45 9.54 15.63 39.65
CA ARG A 45 10.68 15.75 40.58
C ARG A 45 11.11 14.38 41.09
N HIS A 46 10.18 13.45 41.20
CA HIS A 46 10.34 12.10 41.73
C HIS A 46 10.00 11.01 40.70
N CYS A 47 9.92 11.38 39.41
CA CYS A 47 9.48 10.49 38.33
C CYS A 47 8.07 9.92 38.57
N GLU A 48 7.19 10.75 39.13
CA GLU A 48 5.81 10.44 39.48
C GLU A 48 4.84 10.59 38.30
N VAL A 49 5.22 11.37 37.29
CA VAL A 49 4.38 11.64 36.12
C VAL A 49 4.76 10.68 35.01
N THR A 50 3.83 9.81 34.60
CA THR A 50 3.98 9.02 33.38
C THR A 50 3.68 9.93 32.18
N LEU A 51 4.67 10.10 31.30
CA LEU A 51 4.42 10.67 29.99
C LEU A 51 3.72 9.59 29.17
N ALA A 52 2.58 9.93 28.57
CA ALA A 52 2.05 9.15 27.47
C ALA A 52 3.05 9.28 26.31
N ILE A 53 4.07 8.44 26.31
CA ILE A 53 4.87 8.23 25.10
C ILE A 53 3.91 7.54 24.14
N TYR A 54 3.40 8.32 23.20
CA TYR A 54 2.90 7.79 21.96
C TYR A 54 4.08 7.09 21.33
N HIS A 55 4.12 5.76 21.43
CA HIS A 55 5.08 4.96 20.69
C HIS A 55 4.74 5.23 19.21
N ASP A 56 5.52 6.06 18.54
CA ASP A 56 5.54 6.11 17.08
C ASP A 56 6.19 4.79 16.64
N ASP A 57 5.40 3.71 16.71
CA ASP A 57 5.70 2.53 15.97
C ASP A 57 5.83 2.98 14.51
N VAL A 58 6.99 2.74 13.90
CA VAL A 58 7.24 2.94 12.47
C VAL A 58 6.46 1.88 11.69
N GLY A 59 5.15 1.78 11.93
CA GLY A 59 4.20 1.26 10.98
C GLY A 59 3.96 2.37 9.97
N LEU A 60 4.12 2.09 8.68
CA LEU A 60 3.63 3.00 7.65
C LEU A 60 2.21 3.43 8.03
N SER A 61 2.01 4.73 8.26
CA SER A 61 0.73 5.29 8.71
C SER A 61 -0.42 4.64 7.95
N PHE A 62 -1.53 4.30 8.62
CA PHE A 62 -2.72 3.73 7.96
C PHE A 62 -3.11 4.51 6.69
N ARG A 63 -2.89 5.83 6.70
CA ARG A 63 -3.13 6.72 5.55
C ARG A 63 -2.26 6.36 4.34
N SER A 64 -0.99 6.04 4.57
CA SER A 64 -0.05 5.59 3.53
C SER A 64 -0.44 4.23 2.96
N LEU A 65 -0.90 3.30 3.81
CA LEU A 65 -1.38 1.99 3.36
C LEU A 65 -2.62 2.11 2.45
N PHE A 66 -3.61 2.91 2.85
CA PHE A 66 -4.79 3.16 2.02
C PHE A 66 -4.42 3.82 0.68
N ALA A 67 -3.50 4.79 0.68
CA ALA A 67 -3.03 5.43 -0.54
C ALA A 67 -2.37 4.42 -1.51
N ILE A 68 -1.50 3.54 -0.98
CA ILE A 68 -0.84 2.49 -1.78
C ILE A 68 -1.88 1.54 -2.38
N CYS A 69 -2.84 1.08 -1.59
CA CYS A 69 -3.91 0.20 -2.08
C CYS A 69 -4.75 0.86 -3.18
N ILE A 70 -5.12 2.13 -3.02
CA ILE A 70 -5.88 2.88 -4.04
C ILE A 70 -5.08 2.99 -5.34
N CYS A 71 -3.79 3.31 -5.26
CA CYS A 71 -2.91 3.38 -6.43
C CYS A 71 -2.82 2.04 -7.17
N PHE A 72 -2.63 0.93 -6.45
CA PHE A 72 -2.61 -0.40 -7.07
C PHE A 72 -3.94 -0.77 -7.73
N MET A 73 -5.06 -0.51 -7.05
CA MET A 73 -6.39 -0.79 -7.63
C MET A 73 -6.65 0.04 -8.89
N ALA A 74 -6.27 1.32 -8.91
CA ALA A 74 -6.38 2.16 -10.09
C ALA A 74 -5.53 1.65 -11.26
N LEU A 75 -4.30 1.24 -11.01
CA LEU A 75 -3.42 0.65 -12.04
C LEU A 75 -3.99 -0.66 -12.60
N LEU A 76 -4.52 -1.53 -11.75
CA LEU A 76 -5.17 -2.77 -12.19
C LEU A 76 -6.39 -2.50 -13.08
N VAL A 77 -7.24 -1.53 -12.71
CA VAL A 77 -8.39 -1.13 -13.54
C VAL A 77 -7.95 -0.57 -14.89
N LEU A 78 -6.91 0.26 -14.92
CA LEU A 78 -6.35 0.79 -16.16
C LEU A 78 -5.79 -0.32 -17.05
N LEU A 79 -5.04 -1.28 -16.49
CA LEU A 79 -4.49 -2.41 -17.23
C LEU A 79 -5.59 -3.32 -17.78
N LEU A 80 -6.62 -3.62 -16.98
CA LEU A 80 -7.80 -4.38 -17.43
C LEU A 80 -8.57 -3.62 -18.51
N GLY A 81 -8.75 -2.32 -18.36
CA GLY A 81 -9.39 -1.47 -19.36
C GLY A 81 -8.61 -1.45 -20.68
N ILE A 82 -7.29 -1.31 -20.64
CA ILE A 82 -6.42 -1.39 -21.81
C ILE A 82 -6.50 -2.79 -22.44
N PHE A 83 -6.46 -3.85 -21.64
CA PHE A 83 -6.57 -5.22 -22.14
C PHE A 83 -7.91 -5.50 -22.81
N LEU A 84 -9.01 -5.06 -22.22
CA LEU A 84 -10.34 -5.16 -22.83
C LEU A 84 -10.44 -4.30 -24.09
N TYR A 85 -9.84 -3.10 -24.07
CA TYR A 85 -9.79 -2.22 -25.24
C TYR A 85 -8.96 -2.84 -26.38
N THR A 86 -7.79 -3.42 -26.10
CA THR A 86 -6.97 -4.08 -27.11
C THR A 86 -7.64 -5.36 -27.63
N ARG A 87 -8.28 -6.14 -26.77
CA ARG A 87 -9.04 -7.33 -27.17
C ARG A 87 -10.27 -6.96 -28.00
N TRP A 88 -11.02 -5.93 -27.58
CA TRP A 88 -12.15 -5.40 -28.34
C TRP A 88 -11.70 -4.85 -29.68
N ARG A 89 -10.58 -4.11 -29.71
CA ARG A 89 -9.96 -3.63 -30.95
C ARG A 89 -9.46 -4.77 -31.82
N SER A 90 -8.95 -5.87 -31.27
CA SER A 90 -8.57 -7.07 -32.04
C SER A 90 -9.80 -7.78 -32.60
N TYR A 91 -10.89 -7.85 -31.83
CA TYR A 91 -12.16 -8.42 -32.29
C TYR A 91 -12.79 -7.56 -33.39
N LYS A 92 -12.69 -6.23 -33.29
CA LYS A 92 -13.17 -5.29 -34.32
C LYS A 92 -12.24 -5.23 -35.53
N GLY A 93 -10.92 -5.28 -35.31
CA GLY A 93 -9.90 -5.33 -36.36
C GLY A 93 -9.97 -6.60 -37.20
N LEU A 94 -10.45 -7.72 -36.64
CA LEU A 94 -10.79 -8.91 -37.42
C LEU A 94 -11.99 -8.69 -38.36
N LYS A 95 -12.87 -7.73 -38.05
CA LYS A 95 -14.05 -7.38 -38.87
C LYS A 95 -13.81 -6.22 -39.85
N GLU A 96 -12.81 -5.37 -39.58
CA GLU A 96 -12.44 -4.19 -40.39
C GLU A 96 -11.09 -4.37 -41.11
N GLY A 97 -10.62 -5.61 -41.28
CA GLY A 97 -9.51 -5.94 -42.17
C GLY A 97 -9.88 -5.68 -43.63
N VAL A 98 -9.46 -4.53 -44.13
CA VAL A 98 -9.52 -4.15 -45.55
C VAL A 98 -8.75 -5.18 -46.38
N TYR A 99 -9.45 -5.91 -47.25
CA TYR A 99 -8.80 -6.58 -48.38
C TYR A 99 -8.19 -5.49 -49.26
N HIS A 100 -6.87 -5.32 -49.21
CA HIS A 100 -6.20 -4.54 -50.24
C HIS A 100 -6.23 -5.38 -51.52
N VAL A 101 -7.23 -5.15 -52.38
CA VAL A 101 -7.19 -5.56 -53.78
C VAL A 101 -6.14 -4.67 -54.44
N SER A 102 -4.93 -5.20 -54.56
CA SER A 102 -3.92 -4.64 -55.46
C SER A 102 -4.45 -4.78 -56.88
N ALA A 103 -4.69 -3.66 -57.54
CA ALA A 103 -4.99 -3.59 -58.97
C ALA A 103 -3.72 -3.96 -59.76
N HIS A 104 -3.37 -5.25 -59.78
CA HIS A 104 -2.51 -5.79 -60.83
C HIS A 104 -3.43 -6.42 -61.86
N HIS A 105 -3.72 -5.59 -62.87
CA HIS A 105 -4.53 -5.90 -64.03
C HIS A 105 -3.70 -6.82 -64.93
N ASP A 106 -3.92 -8.14 -64.88
CA ASP A 106 -3.60 -9.06 -65.97
C ASP A 106 -4.28 -10.44 -65.75
N GLY A 107 -5.35 -10.68 -66.53
CA GLY A 107 -5.71 -12.00 -67.03
C GLY A 107 -6.68 -12.86 -66.20
N TRP A 108 -7.94 -12.86 -66.63
CA TRP A 108 -8.95 -13.93 -66.49
C TRP A 108 -9.76 -14.00 -65.19
N GLU A 109 -10.81 -13.17 -65.13
CA GLU A 109 -12.06 -13.49 -64.45
C GLU A 109 -12.76 -14.67 -65.16
N ASP A 110 -13.03 -15.76 -64.46
CA ASP A 110 -14.31 -16.51 -64.42
C ASP A 110 -14.07 -17.94 -63.91
N ILE A 111 -14.07 -18.12 -62.59
CA ILE A 111 -14.55 -19.37 -61.97
C ILE A 111 -15.67 -18.94 -61.01
N ARG A 112 -16.83 -18.58 -61.58
CA ARG A 112 -18.08 -18.55 -60.82
C ARG A 112 -18.57 -19.97 -60.67
N GLU A 113 -18.37 -20.57 -59.49
CA GLU A 113 -18.99 -21.84 -59.13
C GLU A 113 -20.12 -21.64 -58.09
N ASN A 114 -21.34 -21.72 -58.61
CA ASN A 114 -22.46 -22.50 -58.09
C ASN A 114 -22.84 -22.38 -56.60
N VAL A 115 -23.73 -21.45 -56.30
CA VAL A 115 -24.82 -21.71 -55.33
C VAL A 115 -26.14 -21.59 -56.07
N LEU A 116 -26.65 -22.76 -56.48
CA LEU A 116 -27.96 -22.95 -57.09
C LEU A 116 -29.04 -22.72 -56.03
N ASN A 117 -29.88 -21.70 -56.18
CA ASN A 117 -31.20 -21.69 -55.54
C ASN A 117 -32.23 -21.98 -56.63
N TYR A 118 -32.67 -23.24 -56.70
CA TYR A 118 -33.82 -23.59 -57.51
C TYR A 118 -35.07 -23.15 -56.75
N ASP A 119 -35.78 -22.16 -57.28
CA ASP A 119 -37.18 -21.94 -56.90
C ASP A 119 -38.03 -22.85 -57.80
N GLU A 120 -38.50 -23.97 -57.24
CA GLU A 120 -39.53 -24.81 -57.85
C GLU A 120 -40.87 -24.08 -57.80
N GLU A 121 -41.15 -23.23 -58.79
CA GLU A 121 -42.52 -22.79 -59.07
C GLU A 121 -42.90 -23.31 -60.46
N GLY A 122 -43.54 -24.48 -60.46
CA GLY A 122 -44.06 -25.14 -61.65
C GLY A 122 -45.44 -24.62 -62.06
N GLY A 123 -45.82 -24.98 -63.29
CA GLY A 123 -47.12 -24.71 -63.90
C GLY A 123 -46.99 -23.63 -64.98
N GLY A 124 -46.92 -23.93 -66.28
CA GLY A 124 -47.66 -24.96 -66.99
C GLY A 124 -48.90 -24.31 -67.63
N GLU A 125 -48.82 -24.12 -68.96
CA GLU A 125 -49.91 -24.17 -69.94
C GLU A 125 -50.94 -23.00 -69.91
N GLU A 126 -51.47 -22.45 -71.00
CA GLU A 126 -51.42 -22.73 -72.43
C GLU A 126 -52.09 -21.52 -73.13
N ASP A 127 -51.43 -20.99 -74.16
CA ASP A 127 -51.91 -20.75 -75.52
C ASP A 127 -53.39 -20.35 -75.77
N GLN A 128 -53.65 -19.06 -76.03
CA GLN A 128 -54.40 -18.61 -77.23
C GLN A 128 -54.22 -17.12 -77.53
#